data_AF-A0A9D6P3J5-F1
#
_entry.id   AF-A0A9D6P3J5-F1
#
_cell.length_a   1.000
_cell.length_b   1.000
_cell.length_c   1.000
_cell.angle_alpha   90.00
_cell.angle_beta   90.00
_cell.angle_gamma   90.00
#
_symmetry.space_group_name_H-M   'P 1'
#
loop_
_entity.id
_entity.type
_entity.pdbx_description
1 polymer ?
#
loop_
_entity_poly.entity_id
_entity_poly.type
_entity_poly.pdbx_seq_one_letter_code
_entity_poly.pdbx_strand_id
1 'polypeptide(L)' 'MTRFRSTRRYIKALTIAAGLVLIWRGMWYGLDWIDGYLFGGSHALTAIGGIILGVLLLAIPDGDLKELEKL' A
#
# COMPACT_ATOMS: atom_id res chain seq x y z
N MET A 1 -41.31 -8.01 -16.55
CA MET A 1 -39.90 -8.36 -16.26
C MET A 1 -38.99 -7.37 -16.98
N THR A 2 -37.93 -6.73 -16.47
CA THR A 2 -37.12 -6.82 -15.24
C THR A 2 -36.16 -5.60 -15.25
N ARG A 3 -36.38 -4.54 -14.45
CA ARG A 3 -35.55 -3.31 -14.47
C ARG A 3 -34.61 -3.13 -13.26
N PHE A 4 -34.42 -4.15 -12.42
CA PHE A 4 -33.69 -4.02 -11.13
C PHE A 4 -32.31 -4.73 -11.05
N ARG A 5 -31.66 -5.08 -12.17
CA ARG A 5 -30.31 -5.71 -12.14
C ARG A 5 -29.14 -4.71 -12.09
N SER A 6 -29.40 -3.41 -12.20
CA SER A 6 -28.34 -2.40 -12.40
C SER A 6 -27.70 -1.95 -11.08
N THR A 7 -28.50 -1.57 -10.09
CA THR A 7 -28.05 -1.03 -8.80
C THR A 7 -27.16 -1.99 -8.00
N ARG A 8 -27.43 -3.29 -8.05
CA ARG A 8 -26.65 -4.30 -7.33
C ARG A 8 -25.20 -4.42 -7.82
N ARG A 9 -24.93 -4.12 -9.10
CA ARG A 9 -23.56 -4.10 -9.65
C ARG A 9 -22.79 -2.86 -9.23
N TYR A 10 -23.44 -1.70 -9.23
CA TYR A 10 -22.81 -0.46 -8.78
C TYR A 10 -22.48 -0.48 -7.30
N ILE A 11 -23.40 -0.98 -6.46
CA ILE A 11 -23.14 -1.16 -5.03
C ILE A 11 -21.94 -2.08 -4.81
N LYS A 12 -21.87 -3.21 -5.53
CA LYS A 12 -20.74 -4.14 -5.43
C LYS A 12 -19.40 -3.47 -5.80
N ALA A 13 -19.37 -2.71 -6.89
CA ALA A 13 -18.16 -2.00 -7.32
C ALA A 13 -17.73 -0.93 -6.30
N LEU A 14 -18.68 -0.16 -5.78
CA LEU A 14 -18.41 0.85 -4.74
C LEU A 14 -17.94 0.21 -3.43
N THR A 15 -18.51 -0.93 -3.01
CA THR A 15 -18.06 -1.66 -1.83
C THR A 15 -16.63 -2.18 -2.00
N ILE A 16 -16.28 -2.72 -3.18
CA ILE A 16 -14.93 -3.18 -3.46
C ILE A 16 -13.95 -2.01 -3.46
N ALA A 17 -14.29 -0.90 -4.13
CA ALA A 17 -13.44 0.28 -4.17
C ALA A 17 -13.26 0.90 -2.78
N ALA A 18 -14.33 1.05 -2.01
CA ALA A 18 -14.27 1.54 -0.63
C ALA A 18 -13.45 0.60 0.26
N GLY A 19 -13.63 -0.72 0.14
CA GLY A 19 -12.83 -1.71 0.86
C GLY A 19 -11.34 -1.60 0.55
N LEU A 20 -10.98 -1.46 -0.73
CA LEU A 20 -9.59 -1.30 -1.15
C LEU A 20 -8.98 -0.01 -0.60
N VAL A 21 -9.71 1.11 -0.65
CA VAL A 21 -9.27 2.41 -0.10
C VAL A 21 -9.10 2.32 1.42
N LEU A 22 -10.01 1.64 2.12
CA LEU A 22 -9.92 1.46 3.57
C LEU A 22 -8.74 0.56 3.97
N ILE A 23 -8.48 -0.53 3.24
CA ILE A 23 -7.31 -1.38 3.47
C ILE A 23 -6.03 -0.59 3.22
N TRP A 24 -5.95 0.11 2.08
CA TRP A 24 -4.81 0.96 1.75
C TRP A 24 -4.55 2.00 2.85
N ARG A 25 -5.59 2.75 3.26
CA ARG A 25 -5.50 3.70 4.37
C ARG A 25 -5.07 3.05 5.68
N GLY A 26 -5.63 1.89 6.03
CA GLY A 26 -5.27 1.15 7.22
C GLY A 26 -3.80 0.72 7.24
N MET A 27 -3.27 0.31 6.08
CA MET A 27 -1.84 0.01 5.95
C MET A 27 -0.96 1.24 6.18
N TRP A 28 -1.34 2.41 5.64
CA TRP A 28 -0.62 3.66 5.90
C TRP A 28 -0.57 4.00 7.39
N TYR A 29 -1.72 3.97 8.08
CA TYR A 29 -1.76 4.26 9.52
C TYR A 29 -1.02 3.22 10.36
N GLY A 30 -1.07 1.93 9.97
CA GLY A 30 -0.29 0.89 10.64
C GLY A 30 1.21 1.11 10.50
N LEU A 31 1.68 1.45 9.30
CA LEU A 31 3.07 1.81 9.04
C LEU A 31 3.47 3.08 9.81
N ASP A 32 2.65 4.11 9.79
CA ASP A 32 2.88 5.38 10.50
C ASP A 32 2.94 5.19 12.03
N TRP A 33 2.11 4.31 12.59
CA TRP A 33 2.13 3.96 14.00
C TRP A 33 3.38 3.17 14.39
N ILE A 34 3.78 2.20 13.56
CA ILE A 34 5.03 1.46 13.72
C ILE A 34 6.23 2.41 13.63
N ASP A 35 6.20 3.36 12.68
CA ASP A 35 7.22 4.38 12.49
C ASP A 35 7.37 5.26 13.73
N GLY A 36 6.25 5.80 14.21
CA GLY A 36 6.19 6.65 15.39
C GLY A 36 6.63 5.93 16.67
N TYR A 37 6.26 4.66 16.83
CA TYR A 37 6.60 3.86 18.01
C TYR A 37 8.07 3.40 18.02
N LEU A 38 8.62 2.97 16.88
CA LEU A 38 9.99 2.47 16.80
C LEU A 38 11.04 3.59 16.71
N PHE A 39 10.70 4.74 16.12
CA PHE A 39 11.68 5.79 15.81
C PHE A 39 11.40 7.14 16.48
N GLY A 40 10.40 7.21 17.38
CA GLY A 40 10.26 8.28 18.37
C GLY A 40 10.15 9.71 17.79
N GLY A 41 9.67 9.86 16.55
CA GLY A 41 9.50 11.16 15.87
C GLY A 41 10.66 11.60 14.96
N SER A 42 11.71 10.80 14.80
CA SER A 42 12.80 11.06 13.84
C SER A 42 12.44 10.54 12.44
N HIS A 43 11.65 11.31 11.68
CA HIS A 43 11.23 10.97 10.30
C HIS A 43 12.38 10.72 9.30
N ALA A 44 13.60 11.18 9.60
CA ALA A 44 14.74 11.04 8.69
C ALA A 44 15.33 9.62 8.66
N LEU A 45 15.44 8.97 9.82
CA LEU A 45 15.99 7.60 9.93
C LEU A 45 15.04 6.56 9.34
N THR A 46 13.73 6.80 9.45
CA THR A 46 12.71 5.91 8.92
C THR A 46 12.53 6.01 7.42
N ALA A 47 12.64 7.23 6.87
CA ALA A 47 12.73 7.41 5.42
C ALA A 47 13.92 6.63 4.84
N ILE A 48 15.10 6.75 5.46
CA ILE A 48 16.31 6.04 5.01
C ILE A 48 16.16 4.52 5.19
N GLY A 49 15.68 4.07 6.36
CA GLY A 49 15.47 2.65 6.65
C GLY A 49 14.42 2.00 5.75
N GLY A 50 13.31 2.71 5.47
CA GLY A 50 12.25 2.27 4.57
C GLY A 50 12.69 2.20 3.11
N ILE A 51 13.53 3.15 2.65
CA ILE A 51 14.16 3.08 1.32
C ILE A 51 15.08 1.85 1.25
N ILE A 52 15.95 1.64 2.25
CA ILE A 52 16.87 0.51 2.27
C ILE A 52 16.12 -0.83 2.34
N LEU A 53 15.11 -0.96 3.22
CA LEU A 53 14.29 -2.16 3.31
C LEU A 53 13.46 -2.39 2.04
N GLY A 54 12.90 -1.34 1.45
CA GLY A 54 12.19 -1.43 0.17
C GLY A 54 13.08 -1.91 -0.96
N VAL A 55 14.30 -1.37 -1.05
CA VAL A 55 15.32 -1.81 -2.01
C VAL A 55 15.74 -3.25 -1.76
N LEU A 56 16.00 -3.64 -0.50
CA LEU A 56 16.35 -5.02 -0.15
C LEU A 56 15.22 -6.01 -0.46
N LEU A 57 13.98 -5.63 -0.16
CA LEU A 57 12.81 -6.49 -0.38
C LEU A 57 12.48 -6.63 -1.87
N LEU A 58 12.73 -5.59 -2.68
CA LEU A 58 12.70 -5.67 -4.14
C LEU A 58 13.87 -6.45 -4.73
N ALA A 59 15.04 -6.44 -4.06
CA ALA A 59 16.22 -7.18 -4.51
C ALA A 59 16.15 -8.69 -4.20
N ILE A 60 15.38 -9.11 -3.17
CA ILE A 60 15.25 -10.52 -2.76
C ILE A 60 14.61 -11.43 -3.84
N PRO A 61 13.50 -11.06 -4.52
CA PRO A 61 12.84 -11.97 -5.46
C PRO A 61 13.62 -12.19 -6.77
N ASP A 62 14.27 -11.15 -7.32
CA ASP A 62 14.90 -11.22 -8.65
C ASP A 62 16.44 -11.16 -8.63
N GLY A 63 17.06 -10.80 -7.50
CA GLY A 63 18.52 -10.70 -7.38
C GLY A 63 19.20 -9.64 -8.26
N ASP A 64 18.44 -8.92 -9.10
CA ASP A 64 18.96 -7.97 -10.07
C ASP A 64 17.98 -6.80 -10.27
N LEU A 65 18.37 -5.58 -9.90
CA LEU A 65 17.53 -4.37 -9.93
C LEU A 65 17.33 -3.80 -11.35
N LYS A 66 17.40 -4.64 -12.38
CA LYS A 66 17.37 -4.24 -13.80
C LYS A 66 16.04 -3.62 -14.26
N GLU A 67 14.94 -3.84 -13.56
CA GLU A 67 13.65 -3.23 -13.91
C GLU A 67 13.56 -1.74 -13.52
N LEU A 68 14.31 -1.28 -12.52
CA LEU A 68 14.33 0.13 -12.12
C LEU A 68 15.20 1.00 -13.05
N GLU A 69 16.09 0.39 -13.84
CA GLU A 69 16.93 1.08 -14.83
C GLU A 69 16.17 1.44 -16.11
N LYS A 70 14.98 0.87 -16.33
CA LYS A 70 14.17 1.06 -17.55
C LYS A 70 13.08 2.14 -17.42
N LEU A 71 12.93 2.75 -16.24
CA LEU A 71 12.00 3.85 -15.96
C LEU A 71 12.72 5.20 -16.00
#